data_AF-A0A2E8MC40-F1
#
_entry.id   AF-A0A2E8MC40-F1
#
_cell.length_a   1.000
_cell.length_b   1.000
_cell.length_c   1.000
_cell.angle_alpha   90.00
_cell.angle_beta   90.00
_cell.angle_gamma   90.00
#
_symmetry.space_group_name_H-M   'P 1'
#
loop_
_entity.id
_entity.type
_entity.pdbx_description
1 polymer ?
#
loop_
_entity_poly.entity_id
_entity_poly.type
_entity_poly.pdbx_seq_one_letter_code
_entity_poly.pdbx_strand_id
1 'polypeptide(L)'
;DTDDTSSTWFDLQFEWFGLLFGFEPSDDGTRNMSDPQLKTSRPDVFQKVIDRWYALRSDKFSQSNLGAIVDDMAAELSEAQVRNFNKWTALNVNSISGTNFATEGTGWNRQISHLKGWLKARSEWIDDQFSSPPTFSQNGGIVANGFQLNMTAPQGGVYYTADGSDPRAPGGTPSTSSFNGSIVTLNETTTVTARAYDGAQWGAPTSATFVIGADLAGPTNLVISEIMYQPDEPTPDEINAGFTNNNQFEYLELLNISGNILDLTNVSFTDGIDFSFVGSAITVLPPGERVLVVRDQAAFEHRYGLGVSSLIAGEFANDSGLSGSGEQIILMGFGGDIRNFTYNDKYPWPETADGDGPSLVLIAPISNPNHDDAVNWRASVDAAGSAGSSDAAPFGTGDRTIDNDGDGLNAFAEYAYGTSDLVFGGQIITSSVDSNGRFTVSFPKNLAADDALVVVEVSTDMVTWTPTGETLEHEDETHNGDGTSTFTLRTPEAATDVSKFFVRLRVYQR
;
A
#
# COMPACT_ATOMS: atom_id res chain seq x y z
N ASP A 1 -2.37 -3.35 -59.55
CA ASP A 1 -3.35 -2.84 -58.58
C ASP A 1 -3.21 -3.55 -57.26
N THR A 2 -2.35 -3.01 -56.41
CA THR A 2 -2.33 -3.30 -54.98
C THR A 2 -3.36 -2.38 -54.34
N ASP A 3 -4.55 -2.91 -54.03
CA ASP A 3 -5.56 -2.27 -53.19
C ASP A 3 -5.00 -2.10 -51.76
N ASP A 4 -4.06 -1.17 -51.59
CA ASP A 4 -3.62 -0.69 -50.30
C ASP A 4 -4.70 0.26 -49.74
N THR A 5 -5.40 -0.20 -48.72
CA THR A 5 -6.51 0.51 -48.07
C THR A 5 -6.13 1.04 -46.68
N SER A 6 -4.86 1.35 -46.36
CA SER A 6 -4.61 1.88 -45.01
C SER A 6 -3.40 2.77 -44.74
N SER A 7 -2.78 3.42 -45.73
CA SER A 7 -1.66 4.35 -45.47
C SER A 7 -2.06 5.82 -45.26
N THR A 8 -3.30 6.11 -44.82
CA THR A 8 -3.84 7.46 -44.99
C THR A 8 -4.36 8.11 -43.70
N TRP A 9 -3.92 9.35 -43.43
CA TRP A 9 -4.52 10.25 -42.43
C TRP A 9 -5.87 10.81 -42.90
N PHE A 10 -6.13 10.72 -44.21
CA PHE A 10 -7.30 11.23 -44.87
C PHE A 10 -7.74 10.23 -45.95
N ASP A 11 -8.94 9.67 -45.80
CA ASP A 11 -9.60 8.86 -46.80
C ASP A 11 -10.93 9.52 -47.18
N LEU A 12 -11.13 9.78 -48.47
CA LEU A 12 -12.37 10.34 -49.02
C LEU A 12 -13.57 9.41 -48.77
N GLN A 13 -13.36 8.13 -48.49
CA GLN A 13 -14.42 7.20 -48.09
C GLN A 13 -14.87 7.41 -46.64
N PHE A 14 -14.06 8.09 -45.82
CA PHE A 14 -14.28 8.34 -44.39
C PHE A 14 -14.07 9.83 -44.05
N GLU A 15 -14.75 10.73 -44.76
CA GLU A 15 -14.61 12.20 -44.62
C GLU A 15 -14.72 12.69 -43.15
N TRP A 16 -15.55 12.03 -42.33
CA TRP A 16 -15.72 12.36 -40.92
C TRP A 16 -14.43 12.24 -40.10
N PHE A 17 -13.52 11.33 -40.47
CA PHE A 17 -12.25 11.13 -39.79
C PHE A 17 -11.31 12.32 -40.04
N GLY A 18 -11.24 12.79 -41.29
CA GLY A 18 -10.49 14.00 -41.65
C GLY A 18 -11.05 15.26 -40.98
N LEU A 19 -12.38 15.36 -40.87
CA LEU A 19 -13.06 16.48 -40.20
C LEU A 19 -12.84 16.50 -38.69
N LEU A 20 -12.64 15.35 -38.03
CA LEU A 20 -12.30 15.29 -36.60
C LEU A 20 -11.01 16.07 -36.33
N PHE A 21 -10.00 15.84 -37.18
CA PHE A 21 -8.69 16.49 -37.12
C PHE A 21 -8.65 17.83 -37.84
N GLY A 22 -9.74 18.25 -38.50
CA GLY A 22 -9.79 19.54 -39.18
C GLY A 22 -8.82 19.65 -40.35
N PHE A 23 -8.65 18.55 -41.12
CA PHE A 23 -7.96 18.56 -42.41
C PHE A 23 -8.89 19.11 -43.49
N GLU A 24 -8.37 19.97 -44.37
CA GLU A 24 -9.10 20.46 -45.53
C GLU A 24 -8.87 19.52 -46.74
N PRO A 25 -9.88 19.29 -47.60
CA PRO A 25 -9.75 18.43 -48.79
C PRO A 25 -8.62 18.85 -49.76
N SER A 26 -8.14 20.09 -49.65
CA SER A 26 -7.05 20.66 -50.45
C SER A 26 -5.64 20.41 -49.91
N ASP A 27 -5.47 19.83 -48.72
CA ASP A 27 -4.18 19.80 -48.01
C ASP A 27 -3.13 18.83 -48.58
N ASP A 28 -3.51 18.04 -49.60
CA ASP A 28 -2.57 17.21 -50.38
C ASP A 28 -3.16 16.74 -51.72
N GLY A 29 -4.48 16.54 -51.83
CA GLY A 29 -5.09 15.93 -53.02
C GLY A 29 -4.68 14.47 -53.28
N THR A 30 -3.68 13.95 -52.56
CA THR A 30 -3.33 12.53 -52.52
C THR A 30 -3.84 11.87 -51.23
N ARG A 31 -3.93 10.55 -51.27
CA ARG A 31 -4.30 9.72 -50.12
C ARG A 31 -3.23 9.74 -49.01
N ASN A 32 -2.01 10.20 -49.26
CA ASN A 32 -0.92 10.21 -48.27
C ASN A 32 -0.58 11.64 -47.83
N MET A 33 -1.11 12.06 -46.68
CA MET A 33 -0.79 13.36 -46.12
C MET A 33 0.49 13.29 -45.27
N SER A 34 1.57 13.90 -45.75
CA SER A 34 2.79 14.09 -44.95
C SER A 34 2.57 15.14 -43.85
N ASP A 35 3.21 14.95 -42.70
CA ASP A 35 3.24 15.87 -41.55
C ASP A 35 1.85 16.40 -41.13
N PRO A 36 0.91 15.49 -40.80
CA PRO A 36 -0.50 15.83 -40.50
C PRO A 36 -0.66 16.87 -39.38
N GLN A 37 0.25 16.88 -38.40
CA GLN A 37 0.23 17.84 -37.30
C GLN A 37 0.44 19.30 -37.76
N LEU A 38 1.07 19.51 -38.91
CA LEU A 38 1.29 20.85 -39.49
C LEU A 38 0.13 21.33 -40.35
N LYS A 39 -0.75 20.41 -40.77
CA LYS A 39 -1.86 20.68 -41.69
C LYS A 39 -3.22 20.78 -40.98
N THR A 40 -3.32 20.30 -39.74
CA THR A 40 -4.55 20.36 -38.95
C THR A 40 -4.93 21.79 -38.55
N SER A 41 -6.21 22.16 -38.74
CA SER A 41 -6.81 23.37 -38.13
C SER A 41 -7.17 23.20 -36.64
N ARG A 42 -6.96 22.00 -36.08
CA ARG A 42 -7.29 21.60 -34.70
C ARG A 42 -6.09 20.98 -33.98
N PRO A 43 -4.98 21.75 -33.80
CA PRO A 43 -3.72 21.21 -33.28
C PRO A 43 -3.83 20.57 -31.90
N ASP A 44 -4.74 21.05 -31.04
CA ASP A 44 -4.94 20.49 -29.70
C ASP A 44 -5.67 19.14 -29.71
N VAL A 45 -6.60 18.94 -30.66
CA VAL A 45 -7.26 17.63 -30.84
C VAL A 45 -6.25 16.63 -31.37
N PHE A 46 -5.44 17.03 -32.34
CA PHE A 46 -4.39 16.19 -32.90
C PHE A 46 -3.34 15.82 -31.84
N GLN A 47 -2.93 16.79 -30.99
CA GLN A 47 -2.00 16.52 -29.90
C GLN A 47 -2.51 15.45 -28.94
N LYS A 48 -3.80 15.49 -28.57
CA LYS A 48 -4.40 14.45 -27.70
C LYS A 48 -4.32 13.05 -28.31
N VAL A 49 -4.34 12.93 -29.63
CA VAL A 49 -4.15 11.63 -30.31
C VAL A 49 -2.72 11.14 -30.19
N ILE A 50 -1.74 12.02 -30.38
CA ILE A 50 -0.32 11.70 -30.17
C ILE A 50 -0.10 11.22 -28.74
N ASP A 51 -0.59 11.98 -27.76
CA ASP A 51 -0.44 11.67 -26.34
C ASP A 51 -1.11 10.34 -25.99
N ARG A 52 -2.34 10.12 -26.48
CA ARG A 52 -3.08 8.87 -26.23
C ARG A 52 -2.41 7.68 -26.90
N TRP A 53 -1.87 7.85 -28.10
CA TRP A 53 -1.13 6.79 -28.80
C TRP A 53 0.04 6.34 -27.94
N TYR A 54 0.95 7.24 -27.55
CA TYR A 54 2.12 6.86 -26.75
C TYR A 54 1.76 6.34 -25.35
N ALA A 55 0.71 6.88 -24.70
CA ALA A 55 0.22 6.34 -23.43
C ALA A 55 -0.30 4.89 -23.55
N LEU A 56 -0.95 4.54 -24.66
CA LEU A 56 -1.30 3.14 -24.93
C LEU A 56 -0.06 2.33 -25.31
N ARG A 57 0.87 2.94 -26.07
CA ARG A 57 2.07 2.29 -26.61
C ARG A 57 3.06 1.86 -25.54
N SER A 58 3.06 2.51 -24.38
CA SER A 58 3.85 2.14 -23.20
C SER A 58 3.30 0.94 -22.41
N ASP A 59 2.05 0.54 -22.61
CA ASP A 59 1.42 -0.59 -21.89
C ASP A 59 0.56 -1.44 -22.83
N LYS A 60 -0.72 -1.07 -23.03
CA LYS A 60 -1.72 -1.92 -23.70
C LYS A 60 -1.38 -2.25 -25.15
N PHE A 61 -0.76 -1.31 -25.85
CA PHE A 61 -0.30 -1.51 -27.22
C PHE A 61 1.20 -1.83 -27.29
N SER A 62 1.87 -2.08 -26.16
CA SER A 62 3.27 -2.53 -26.16
C SER A 62 3.44 -3.79 -27.02
N GLN A 63 4.62 -3.95 -27.62
CA GLN A 63 4.86 -5.10 -28.50
C GLN A 63 4.70 -6.44 -27.76
N SER A 64 5.05 -6.46 -26.47
CA SER A 64 4.87 -7.64 -25.63
C SER A 64 3.40 -7.93 -25.36
N ASN A 65 2.60 -6.93 -24.97
CA ASN A 65 1.18 -7.13 -24.67
C ASN A 65 0.36 -7.51 -25.91
N LEU A 66 0.62 -6.85 -27.05
CA LEU A 66 -0.01 -7.23 -28.33
C LEU A 66 0.34 -8.68 -28.73
N GLY A 67 1.59 -9.10 -28.49
CA GLY A 67 2.03 -10.47 -28.71
C GLY A 67 1.31 -11.47 -27.80
N ALA A 68 1.20 -11.15 -26.51
CA ALA A 68 0.55 -11.99 -25.50
C ALA A 68 -0.94 -12.21 -25.81
N ILE A 69 -1.68 -11.15 -26.19
CA ILE A 69 -3.09 -11.27 -26.58
C ILE A 69 -3.26 -12.26 -27.74
N VAL A 70 -2.37 -12.19 -28.74
CA VAL A 70 -2.39 -13.13 -29.88
C VAL A 70 -2.09 -14.56 -29.44
N ASP A 71 -1.14 -14.74 -28.51
CA ASP A 71 -0.81 -16.05 -27.95
C ASP A 71 -1.96 -16.65 -27.16
N ASP A 72 -2.62 -15.86 -26.31
CA ASP A 72 -3.77 -16.31 -25.52
C ASP A 72 -4.92 -16.73 -26.44
N MET A 73 -5.25 -15.92 -27.45
CA MET A 73 -6.24 -16.27 -28.46
C MET A 73 -5.86 -17.53 -29.25
N ALA A 74 -4.57 -17.72 -29.53
CA ALA A 74 -4.09 -18.91 -30.23
C ALA A 74 -4.13 -20.17 -29.34
N ALA A 75 -3.91 -20.03 -28.04
CA ALA A 75 -3.96 -21.12 -27.07
C ALA A 75 -5.36 -21.75 -26.98
N GLU A 76 -6.40 -20.91 -26.98
CA GLU A 76 -7.82 -21.33 -27.05
C GLU A 76 -8.12 -22.19 -28.30
N LEU A 77 -7.35 -22.02 -29.37
CA LEU A 77 -7.52 -22.73 -30.64
C LEU A 77 -6.56 -23.91 -30.84
N SER A 78 -5.72 -24.21 -29.85
CA SER A 78 -4.63 -25.19 -29.96
C SER A 78 -5.10 -26.59 -30.42
N GLU A 79 -6.26 -27.04 -29.93
CA GLU A 79 -6.87 -28.32 -30.29
C GLU A 79 -7.73 -28.21 -31.56
N ALA A 80 -8.48 -27.12 -31.71
CA ALA A 80 -9.41 -26.89 -32.82
C ALA A 80 -8.70 -26.76 -34.18
N GLN A 81 -7.54 -26.09 -34.21
CA GLN A 81 -6.76 -25.94 -35.44
C GLN A 81 -6.29 -27.31 -35.98
N VAL A 82 -5.88 -28.23 -35.09
CA VAL A 82 -5.45 -29.59 -35.49
C VAL A 82 -6.62 -30.34 -36.13
N ARG A 83 -7.81 -30.31 -35.50
CA ARG A 83 -9.00 -30.94 -36.07
C ARG A 83 -9.38 -30.34 -37.43
N ASN A 84 -9.26 -29.03 -37.58
CA ASN A 84 -9.58 -28.33 -38.82
C ASN A 84 -8.70 -28.80 -39.99
N PHE A 85 -7.38 -28.82 -39.80
CA PHE A 85 -6.45 -29.25 -40.86
C PHE A 85 -6.48 -30.76 -41.13
N ASN A 86 -6.87 -31.58 -40.14
CA ASN A 86 -7.15 -33.01 -40.36
C ASN A 86 -8.40 -33.25 -41.21
N LYS A 87 -9.45 -32.42 -41.04
CA LYS A 87 -10.72 -32.56 -41.78
C LYS A 87 -10.62 -32.01 -43.21
N TRP A 88 -9.97 -30.86 -43.38
CA TRP A 88 -9.91 -30.14 -44.65
C TRP A 88 -8.52 -30.25 -45.29
N THR A 89 -8.16 -31.46 -45.72
CA THR A 89 -6.81 -31.79 -46.22
C THR A 89 -6.41 -31.07 -47.51
N ALA A 90 -7.37 -30.46 -48.22
CA ALA A 90 -7.11 -29.58 -49.37
C ALA A 90 -6.50 -28.22 -48.96
N LEU A 91 -6.66 -27.80 -47.70
CA LEU A 91 -5.97 -26.65 -47.12
C LEU A 91 -4.57 -27.12 -46.69
N ASN A 92 -3.59 -27.01 -47.58
CA ASN A 92 -2.21 -27.32 -47.22
C ASN A 92 -1.70 -26.27 -46.23
N VAL A 93 -1.32 -26.73 -45.03
CA VAL A 93 -0.75 -25.90 -43.97
C VAL A 93 0.46 -25.09 -44.48
N ASN A 94 1.19 -25.61 -45.48
CA ASN A 94 2.34 -24.97 -46.10
C ASN A 94 1.99 -24.11 -47.34
N SER A 95 0.72 -24.02 -47.76
CA SER A 95 0.29 -23.21 -48.90
C SER A 95 -0.57 -22.01 -48.51
N ILE A 96 -0.60 -21.62 -47.23
CA ILE A 96 -1.37 -20.46 -46.80
C ILE A 96 -0.64 -19.19 -47.29
N SER A 97 -1.23 -18.55 -48.30
CA SER A 97 -0.76 -17.28 -48.86
C SER A 97 -0.97 -16.13 -47.87
N GLY A 98 -0.28 -15.00 -48.09
CA GLY A 98 -0.47 -13.79 -47.30
C GLY A 98 0.42 -13.66 -46.06
N THR A 99 1.38 -14.55 -45.81
CA THR A 99 2.26 -14.52 -44.61
C THR A 99 3.44 -13.53 -44.69
N ASN A 100 3.27 -12.38 -45.35
CA ASN A 100 4.36 -11.46 -45.68
C ASN A 100 5.10 -10.88 -44.46
N PHE A 101 4.41 -10.78 -43.31
CA PHE A 101 4.99 -10.31 -42.05
C PHE A 101 5.47 -11.44 -41.12
N ALA A 102 5.39 -12.71 -41.52
CA ALA A 102 5.86 -13.81 -40.68
C ALA A 102 7.39 -13.92 -40.70
N THR A 103 8.01 -13.97 -39.53
CA THR A 103 9.46 -14.13 -39.35
C THR A 103 9.88 -15.58 -39.11
N GLU A 104 8.94 -16.44 -38.69
CA GLU A 104 9.23 -17.81 -38.30
C GLU A 104 8.03 -18.76 -38.48
N GLY A 105 8.28 -20.05 -38.23
CA GLY A 105 7.25 -21.09 -38.22
C GLY A 105 6.77 -21.54 -39.61
N THR A 106 5.97 -22.60 -39.59
CA THR A 106 5.22 -23.15 -40.72
C THR A 106 3.77 -23.33 -40.32
N GLY A 107 2.87 -23.47 -41.29
CA GLY A 107 1.49 -23.80 -40.96
C GLY A 107 0.73 -22.76 -40.14
N TRP A 108 -0.03 -23.25 -39.17
CA TRP A 108 -0.74 -22.44 -38.17
C TRP A 108 0.20 -21.47 -37.43
N ASN A 109 1.36 -21.94 -37.00
CA ASN A 109 2.33 -21.10 -36.27
C ASN A 109 2.87 -19.96 -37.14
N ARG A 110 2.94 -20.15 -38.46
CA ARG A 110 3.31 -19.08 -39.40
C ARG A 110 2.22 -17.99 -39.50
N GLN A 111 0.95 -18.33 -39.32
CA GLN A 111 -0.15 -17.35 -39.27
C GLN A 111 -0.10 -16.52 -37.98
N ILE A 112 0.21 -17.16 -36.85
CA ILE A 112 0.44 -16.45 -35.58
C ILE A 112 1.61 -15.47 -35.74
N SER A 113 2.75 -15.95 -36.26
CA SER A 113 3.92 -15.11 -36.54
C SER A 113 3.56 -13.96 -37.49
N HIS A 114 2.76 -14.22 -38.53
CA HIS A 114 2.29 -13.20 -39.45
C HIS A 114 1.47 -12.10 -38.76
N LEU A 115 0.47 -12.46 -37.95
CA LEU A 115 -0.38 -11.50 -37.27
C LEU A 115 0.43 -10.63 -36.30
N LYS A 116 1.30 -11.25 -35.49
CA LYS A 116 2.22 -10.53 -34.60
C LYS A 116 3.14 -9.58 -35.39
N GLY A 117 3.69 -10.06 -36.50
CA GLY A 117 4.55 -9.28 -37.38
C GLY A 117 3.81 -8.10 -38.03
N TRP A 118 2.56 -8.28 -38.44
CA TRP A 118 1.74 -7.19 -38.98
C TRP A 118 1.44 -6.14 -37.91
N LEU A 119 1.03 -6.57 -36.70
CA LEU A 119 0.79 -5.66 -35.58
C LEU A 119 2.04 -4.85 -35.22
N LYS A 120 3.21 -5.52 -35.19
CA LYS A 120 4.51 -4.86 -35.02
C LYS A 120 4.75 -3.82 -36.10
N ALA A 121 4.76 -4.24 -37.36
CA ALA A 121 5.05 -3.35 -38.49
C ALA A 121 4.08 -2.17 -38.57
N ARG A 122 2.79 -2.41 -38.29
CA ARG A 122 1.76 -1.38 -38.35
C ARG A 122 1.93 -0.35 -37.23
N SER A 123 2.25 -0.81 -36.03
CA SER A 123 2.42 0.07 -34.89
C SER A 123 3.73 0.87 -34.97
N GLU A 124 4.82 0.27 -35.43
CA GLU A 124 6.07 0.98 -35.74
C GLU A 124 5.86 2.04 -36.84
N TRP A 125 5.06 1.73 -37.87
CA TRP A 125 4.71 2.72 -38.88
C TRP A 125 3.94 3.92 -38.31
N ILE A 126 3.07 3.71 -37.31
CA ILE A 126 2.36 4.80 -36.61
C ILE A 126 3.35 5.59 -35.75
N ASP A 127 4.27 4.93 -35.05
CA ASP A 127 5.32 5.58 -34.25
C ASP A 127 6.16 6.53 -35.13
N ASP A 128 6.49 6.12 -36.35
CA ASP A 128 7.22 6.94 -37.33
C ASP A 128 6.44 8.17 -37.83
N GLN A 129 5.13 8.28 -37.56
CA GLN A 129 4.33 9.47 -37.91
C GLN A 129 4.45 10.60 -36.87
N PHE A 130 5.04 10.32 -35.70
CA PHE A 130 5.05 11.23 -34.58
C PHE A 130 6.44 11.43 -33.99
N SER A 131 6.65 12.58 -33.35
CA SER A 131 7.83 12.77 -32.52
C SER A 131 7.74 11.93 -31.26
N SER A 132 8.71 11.05 -31.08
CA SER A 132 8.85 10.24 -29.87
C SER A 132 9.02 11.11 -28.61
N PRO A 133 8.47 10.68 -27.46
CA PRO A 133 8.60 11.41 -26.21
C PRO A 133 10.06 11.43 -25.72
N PRO A 134 10.47 12.44 -24.94
CA PRO A 134 11.81 12.47 -24.34
C PRO A 134 12.04 11.28 -23.41
N THR A 135 13.28 10.79 -23.35
CA THR A 135 13.70 9.81 -22.35
C THR A 135 14.40 10.49 -21.18
N PHE A 136 14.05 10.07 -19.97
CA PHE A 136 14.69 10.53 -18.74
C PHE A 136 15.88 9.61 -18.39
N SER A 137 16.97 10.17 -17.86
CA SER A 137 18.10 9.39 -17.33
C SER A 137 17.69 8.50 -16.16
N GLN A 138 16.62 8.88 -15.47
CA GLN A 138 15.93 8.10 -14.45
C GLN A 138 14.45 8.48 -14.48
N ASN A 139 13.54 7.50 -14.51
CA ASN A 139 12.11 7.76 -14.64
C ASN A 139 11.44 7.94 -13.26
N GLY A 140 11.83 9.00 -12.53
CA GLY A 140 11.31 9.32 -11.21
C GLY A 140 11.94 8.53 -10.07
N GLY A 141 11.26 8.48 -8.93
CA GLY A 141 11.72 7.82 -7.71
C GLY A 141 12.64 8.70 -6.86
N ILE A 142 13.31 8.10 -5.89
CA ILE A 142 14.10 8.82 -4.91
C ILE A 142 15.49 9.14 -5.45
N VAL A 143 15.92 10.37 -5.20
CA VAL A 143 17.17 10.92 -5.70
C VAL A 143 17.80 11.83 -4.65
N ALA A 144 19.12 11.99 -4.72
CA ALA A 144 19.85 12.86 -3.80
C ALA A 144 19.57 14.35 -4.09
N ASN A 145 19.66 15.19 -3.06
CA ASN A 145 19.58 16.64 -3.23
C ASN A 145 20.63 17.14 -4.25
N GLY A 146 20.20 17.95 -5.21
CA GLY A 146 21.02 18.41 -6.32
C GLY A 146 21.10 17.42 -7.49
N PHE A 147 20.23 16.40 -7.54
CA PHE A 147 20.19 15.44 -8.65
C PHE A 147 19.98 16.14 -9.99
N GLN A 148 20.80 15.78 -10.98
CA GLN A 148 20.71 16.31 -12.33
C GLN A 148 19.97 15.32 -13.21
N LEU A 149 18.68 15.58 -13.44
CA LEU A 149 17.89 14.81 -14.40
C LEU A 149 18.32 15.21 -15.81
N ASN A 150 18.88 14.26 -16.57
CA ASN A 150 19.19 14.45 -17.98
C ASN A 150 18.03 13.91 -18.84
N MET A 151 17.62 14.67 -19.84
CA MET A 151 16.49 14.42 -20.71
C MET A 151 16.96 14.42 -22.17
N THR A 152 16.69 13.34 -22.89
CA THR A 152 17.11 13.19 -24.29
C THR A 152 15.89 13.12 -25.19
N ALA A 153 15.83 13.97 -26.21
CA ALA A 153 14.83 13.89 -27.28
C ALA A 153 15.49 13.32 -28.54
N PRO A 154 14.86 12.36 -29.25
CA PRO A 154 15.39 11.84 -30.51
C PRO A 154 15.41 12.89 -31.62
N GLN A 155 14.49 13.85 -31.58
CA GLN A 155 14.36 14.98 -32.51
C GLN A 155 13.93 16.24 -31.75
N GLY A 156 14.37 17.41 -32.23
CA GLY A 156 14.04 18.71 -31.63
C GLY A 156 14.75 18.98 -30.30
N GLY A 157 14.27 20.00 -29.58
CA GLY A 157 14.69 20.34 -28.22
C GLY A 157 13.74 19.78 -27.16
N VAL A 158 14.23 19.66 -25.92
CA VAL A 158 13.39 19.28 -24.77
C VAL A 158 12.80 20.52 -24.14
N TYR A 159 11.48 20.53 -23.98
CA TYR A 159 10.76 21.50 -23.18
C TYR A 159 10.15 20.80 -21.98
N TYR A 160 10.29 21.37 -20.79
CA TYR A 160 9.81 20.74 -19.57
C TYR A 160 9.27 21.75 -18.56
N THR A 161 8.48 21.26 -17.62
CA THR A 161 8.04 21.96 -16.41
C THR A 161 8.49 21.15 -15.19
N ALA A 162 8.63 21.81 -14.05
CA ALA A 162 9.00 21.19 -12.77
C ALA A 162 7.82 21.13 -11.77
N ASP A 163 6.63 21.56 -12.20
CA ASP A 163 5.40 21.56 -11.40
C ASP A 163 4.39 20.51 -11.88
N GLY A 164 4.78 19.64 -12.81
CA GLY A 164 3.93 18.63 -13.43
C GLY A 164 2.96 19.16 -14.51
N SER A 165 2.92 20.47 -14.78
CA SER A 165 2.05 21.03 -15.83
C SER A 165 2.57 20.69 -17.24
N ASP A 166 1.71 20.74 -18.26
CA ASP A 166 2.17 20.47 -19.63
C ASP A 166 3.07 21.62 -20.15
N PRO A 167 4.29 21.34 -20.68
CA PRO A 167 5.14 22.36 -21.29
C PRO A 167 4.57 22.96 -22.59
N ARG A 168 3.49 22.38 -23.15
CA ARG A 168 2.76 22.88 -24.33
C ARG A 168 1.46 23.58 -23.90
N ALA A 169 1.31 24.85 -24.27
CA ALA A 169 0.08 25.60 -24.09
C ALA A 169 -0.99 25.25 -25.16
N PRO A 170 -2.28 25.56 -24.93
CA PRO A 170 -3.31 25.49 -25.96
C PRO A 170 -2.89 26.23 -27.23
N GLY A 171 -3.14 25.63 -28.39
CA GLY A 171 -2.70 26.15 -29.69
C GLY A 171 -1.26 25.81 -30.08
N GLY A 172 -0.47 25.17 -29.20
CA GLY A 172 0.83 24.59 -29.57
C GLY A 172 2.05 25.49 -29.39
N THR A 173 1.90 26.62 -28.69
CA THR A 173 3.07 27.40 -28.23
C THR A 173 3.65 26.81 -26.95
N PRO A 174 4.94 27.00 -26.63
CA PRO A 174 5.48 26.66 -25.32
C PRO A 174 4.73 27.39 -24.20
N SER A 175 4.42 26.70 -23.11
CA SER A 175 3.76 27.29 -21.95
C SER A 175 4.69 28.29 -21.25
N THR A 176 4.10 29.24 -20.51
CA THR A 176 4.89 30.27 -19.78
C THR A 176 5.68 29.70 -18.61
N SER A 177 5.29 28.54 -18.09
CA SER A 177 6.02 27.77 -17.05
C SER A 177 7.06 26.82 -17.64
N SER A 178 7.15 26.72 -18.96
CA SER A 178 8.09 25.80 -19.61
C SER A 178 9.51 26.36 -19.63
N PHE A 179 10.46 25.45 -19.42
CA PHE A 179 11.89 25.66 -19.62
C PHE A 179 12.32 24.91 -20.88
N ASN A 180 13.27 25.48 -21.62
CA ASN A 180 13.93 24.80 -22.74
C ASN A 180 15.32 24.35 -22.27
N GLY A 181 15.56 23.04 -22.29
CA GLY A 181 16.84 22.46 -21.91
C GLY A 181 16.75 20.96 -21.62
N SER A 182 17.89 20.30 -21.70
CA SER A 182 18.01 18.85 -21.49
C SER A 182 18.43 18.44 -20.08
N ILE A 183 18.72 19.39 -19.19
CA ILE A 183 19.12 19.09 -17.80
C ILE A 183 18.32 19.98 -16.85
N VAL A 184 17.78 19.39 -15.78
CA VAL A 184 17.19 20.11 -14.64
C VAL A 184 17.84 19.60 -13.35
N THR A 185 18.19 20.54 -12.46
CA THR A 185 18.71 20.20 -11.11
C THR A 185 17.57 20.23 -10.11
N LEU A 186 17.36 19.11 -9.41
CA LEU A 186 16.27 18.91 -8.47
C LEU A 186 16.80 19.04 -7.05
N ASN A 187 16.24 19.97 -6.28
CA ASN A 187 16.63 20.21 -4.88
C ASN A 187 15.49 19.95 -3.88
N GLU A 188 14.32 19.62 -4.39
CA GLU A 188 13.11 19.30 -3.63
C GLU A 188 12.28 18.31 -4.44
N THR A 189 11.29 17.68 -3.79
CA THR A 189 10.39 16.76 -4.47
C THR A 189 9.69 17.47 -5.62
N THR A 190 9.88 16.96 -6.84
CA THR A 190 9.52 17.65 -8.09
C THR A 190 8.86 16.67 -9.05
N THR A 191 7.73 17.04 -9.64
CA THR A 191 7.16 16.33 -10.80
C THR A 191 7.63 17.01 -12.08
N VAL A 192 8.46 16.32 -12.86
CA VAL A 192 8.95 16.84 -14.13
C VAL A 192 8.09 16.31 -15.26
N THR A 193 7.52 17.19 -16.07
CA THR A 193 6.80 16.83 -17.31
C THR A 193 7.50 17.45 -18.50
N ALA A 194 7.91 16.64 -19.48
CA ALA A 194 8.70 17.06 -20.62
C ALA A 194 8.14 16.57 -21.95
N ARG A 195 8.35 17.35 -23.02
CA ARG A 195 8.04 16.99 -24.41
C ARG A 195 9.21 17.34 -25.33
N ALA A 196 9.30 16.63 -26.45
CA ALA A 196 10.15 17.01 -27.56
C ALA A 196 9.43 18.04 -28.43
N TYR A 197 10.15 19.08 -28.88
CA TYR A 197 9.63 20.09 -29.81
C TYR A 197 10.70 20.52 -30.81
N ASP A 198 10.44 20.36 -32.11
CA ASP A 198 11.38 20.68 -33.19
C ASP A 198 11.24 22.12 -33.75
N GLY A 199 10.34 22.91 -33.17
CA GLY A 199 9.98 24.25 -33.64
C GLY A 199 8.69 24.29 -34.46
N ALA A 200 8.13 23.12 -34.81
CA ALA A 200 6.89 23.00 -35.55
C ALA A 200 5.94 21.94 -34.93
N GLN A 201 6.48 20.81 -34.47
CA GLN A 201 5.76 19.63 -34.00
C GLN A 201 6.12 19.27 -32.56
N TRP A 202 5.11 18.95 -31.76
CA TRP A 202 5.26 18.47 -30.39
C TRP A 202 5.11 16.95 -30.33
N GLY A 203 6.04 16.29 -29.64
CA GLY A 203 5.91 14.89 -29.26
C GLY A 203 4.99 14.68 -28.05
N ALA A 204 4.75 13.40 -27.72
CA ALA A 204 4.06 13.01 -26.49
C ALA A 204 4.83 13.41 -25.22
N PRO A 205 4.15 13.53 -24.07
CA PRO A 205 4.81 13.89 -22.82
C PRO A 205 5.45 12.67 -22.15
N THR A 206 6.56 12.90 -21.46
CA THR A 206 7.11 12.05 -20.41
C THR A 206 6.97 12.76 -19.09
N SER A 207 6.42 12.10 -18.08
CA SER A 207 6.21 12.69 -16.76
C SER A 207 6.67 11.73 -15.67
N ALA A 208 7.41 12.24 -14.69
CA ALA A 208 7.87 11.45 -13.54
C ALA A 208 8.05 12.34 -12.29
N THR A 209 7.76 11.76 -11.12
CA THR A 209 7.98 12.42 -9.82
C THR A 209 9.28 11.94 -9.20
N PHE A 210 10.11 12.90 -8.80
CA PHE A 210 11.38 12.70 -8.13
C PHE A 210 11.25 13.13 -6.69
N VAL A 211 11.60 12.28 -5.74
CA VAL A 211 11.52 12.57 -4.31
C VAL A 211 12.92 12.85 -3.79
N ILE A 212 13.14 14.05 -3.24
CA ILE A 212 14.44 14.51 -2.74
C ILE A 212 14.38 14.56 -1.21
N GLY A 213 15.44 14.10 -0.54
CA GLY A 213 15.55 14.19 0.91
C GLY A 213 14.82 13.09 1.68
N ALA A 214 14.59 11.93 1.05
CA ALA A 214 14.12 10.74 1.75
C ALA A 214 15.29 10.05 2.46
N ASP A 215 15.11 9.72 3.75
CA ASP A 215 16.00 8.80 4.46
C ASP A 215 15.63 7.36 4.12
N LEU A 216 16.60 6.45 4.15
CA LEU A 216 16.30 5.03 4.01
C LEU A 216 15.53 4.55 5.25
N ALA A 217 14.46 3.77 5.04
CA ALA A 217 13.80 3.06 6.12
C ALA A 217 14.78 2.09 6.82
N GLY A 218 14.73 2.10 8.15
CA GLY A 218 15.68 1.44 9.03
C GLY A 218 15.14 1.28 10.46
N PRO A 219 15.84 0.51 11.31
CA PRO A 219 15.37 0.14 12.66
C PRO A 219 15.22 1.31 13.64
N THR A 220 15.65 2.52 13.25
CA THR A 220 15.55 3.74 14.06
C THR A 220 14.43 4.68 13.63
N ASN A 221 13.78 4.43 12.48
CA ASN A 221 12.82 5.38 11.89
C ASN A 221 11.51 4.75 11.37
N LEU A 222 11.44 3.42 11.19
CA LEU A 222 10.22 2.72 10.76
C LEU A 222 9.84 1.64 11.78
N VAL A 223 8.61 1.66 12.30
CA VAL A 223 8.10 0.63 13.22
C VAL A 223 6.92 -0.09 12.59
N ILE A 224 6.67 -1.34 12.99
CA ILE A 224 5.35 -1.96 12.87
C ILE A 224 4.55 -1.46 14.06
N SER A 225 3.46 -0.72 13.81
CA SER A 225 2.64 -0.08 14.84
C SER A 225 1.42 -0.92 15.22
N GLU A 226 0.92 -1.74 14.31
CA GLU A 226 -0.28 -2.53 14.53
C GLU A 226 -0.22 -3.86 13.75
N ILE A 227 -0.70 -4.94 14.38
CA ILE A 227 -0.78 -6.29 13.79
C ILE A 227 -2.18 -6.84 14.02
N MET A 228 -2.93 -7.03 12.95
CA MET A 228 -4.24 -7.68 12.97
C MET A 228 -4.09 -9.11 12.46
N TYR A 229 -3.76 -10.04 13.36
CA TYR A 229 -3.47 -11.43 13.02
C TYR A 229 -4.68 -12.37 13.21
N GLN A 230 -5.72 -11.95 13.92
CA GLN A 230 -6.94 -12.74 14.13
C GLN A 230 -8.19 -11.85 14.10
N PRO A 231 -8.60 -11.36 12.91
CA PRO A 231 -9.78 -10.51 12.78
C PRO A 231 -11.07 -11.22 13.23
N ASP A 232 -12.07 -10.42 13.61
CA ASP A 232 -13.42 -10.90 13.87
C ASP A 232 -14.04 -11.63 12.68
N GLU A 233 -14.92 -12.59 13.00
CA GLU A 233 -15.72 -13.34 12.04
C GLU A 233 -16.47 -12.41 11.06
N PRO A 234 -16.58 -12.77 9.77
CA PRO A 234 -17.27 -11.94 8.80
C PRO A 234 -18.73 -11.69 9.20
N THR A 235 -19.14 -10.43 9.12
CA THR A 235 -20.53 -10.03 9.32
C THR A 235 -21.43 -10.60 8.21
N PRO A 236 -22.76 -10.69 8.43
CA PRO A 236 -23.67 -11.15 7.37
C PRO A 236 -23.57 -10.34 6.07
N ASP A 237 -23.29 -9.03 6.16
CA ASP A 237 -23.14 -8.18 4.98
C ASP A 237 -21.83 -8.47 4.23
N GLU A 238 -20.73 -8.71 4.93
CA GLU A 238 -19.46 -9.14 4.34
C GLU A 238 -19.57 -10.52 3.66
N ILE A 239 -20.26 -11.47 4.31
CA ILE A 239 -20.54 -12.79 3.73
C ILE A 239 -21.35 -12.66 2.44
N ASN A 240 -22.37 -11.79 2.43
CA ASN A 240 -23.17 -11.51 1.23
C ASN A 240 -22.36 -10.85 0.11
N ALA A 241 -21.32 -10.07 0.46
CA ALA A 241 -20.36 -9.49 -0.48
C ALA A 241 -19.32 -10.50 -1.00
N GLY A 242 -19.26 -11.71 -0.44
CA GLY A 242 -18.37 -12.80 -0.85
C GLY A 242 -17.13 -12.97 0.05
N PHE A 243 -17.03 -12.22 1.15
CA PHE A 243 -15.94 -12.34 2.12
C PHE A 243 -16.37 -13.28 3.25
N THR A 244 -15.95 -14.54 3.18
CA THR A 244 -16.44 -15.60 4.07
C THR A 244 -15.38 -16.14 5.03
N ASN A 245 -14.18 -15.57 5.00
CA ASN A 245 -13.06 -15.95 5.86
C ASN A 245 -12.54 -14.70 6.57
N ASN A 246 -12.46 -14.74 7.90
CA ASN A 246 -11.95 -13.62 8.69
C ASN A 246 -10.48 -13.28 8.38
N ASN A 247 -9.67 -14.26 7.97
CA ASN A 247 -8.29 -14.01 7.58
C ASN A 247 -8.18 -13.00 6.42
N GLN A 248 -9.21 -12.83 5.58
CA GLN A 248 -9.23 -11.82 4.53
C GLN A 248 -9.10 -10.38 5.05
N PHE A 249 -9.34 -10.15 6.34
CA PHE A 249 -9.28 -8.84 6.98
C PHE A 249 -8.00 -8.61 7.80
N GLU A 250 -7.03 -9.53 7.71
CA GLU A 250 -5.70 -9.37 8.32
C GLU A 250 -4.94 -8.19 7.69
N TYR A 251 -4.14 -7.51 8.51
CA TYR A 251 -3.25 -6.44 8.05
C TYR A 251 -2.07 -6.22 8.99
N LEU A 252 -1.04 -5.60 8.43
CA LEU A 252 0.07 -4.99 9.16
C LEU A 252 0.10 -3.50 8.88
N GLU A 253 0.36 -2.71 9.92
CA GLU A 253 0.56 -1.28 9.78
C GLU A 253 1.98 -0.88 10.15
N LEU A 254 2.57 -0.01 9.32
CA LEU A 254 3.88 0.56 9.55
C LEU A 254 3.76 2.07 9.75
N LEU A 255 4.58 2.61 10.65
CA LEU A 255 4.60 4.03 11.01
C LEU A 255 6.01 4.60 10.85
N ASN A 256 6.11 5.72 10.13
CA ASN A 256 7.32 6.53 10.12
C ASN A 256 7.39 7.38 11.41
N ILE A 257 8.31 7.02 12.29
CA ILE A 257 8.51 7.70 13.59
C ILE A 257 9.53 8.84 13.52
N SER A 258 10.06 9.13 12.32
CA SER A 258 11.06 10.19 12.12
C SER A 258 10.45 11.51 11.65
N GLY A 259 11.27 12.56 11.64
CA GLY A 259 10.92 13.88 11.09
C GLY A 259 11.15 14.02 9.58
N ASN A 260 11.60 12.97 8.89
CA ASN A 260 11.95 12.98 7.46
C ASN A 260 11.04 12.03 6.66
N ILE A 261 10.93 12.26 5.36
CA ILE A 261 10.27 11.30 4.45
C ILE A 261 11.12 10.02 4.42
N LEU A 262 10.50 8.84 4.44
CA LEU A 262 11.20 7.56 4.31
C LEU A 262 11.02 6.97 2.91
N ASP A 263 12.11 6.41 2.39
CA ASP A 263 12.14 5.50 1.25
C ASP A 263 11.76 4.08 1.67
N LEU A 264 10.67 3.55 1.13
CA LEU A 264 10.24 2.17 1.34
C LEU A 264 10.64 1.24 0.18
N THR A 265 11.24 1.74 -0.91
CA THR A 265 11.44 0.99 -2.16
C THR A 265 12.18 -0.35 -1.98
N ASN A 266 13.11 -0.43 -1.01
CA ASN A 266 13.85 -1.66 -0.71
C ASN A 266 13.39 -2.32 0.60
N VAL A 267 12.17 -2.01 1.06
CA VAL A 267 11.56 -2.63 2.23
C VAL A 267 10.75 -3.84 1.78
N SER A 268 10.91 -4.95 2.49
CA SER A 268 10.14 -6.18 2.25
C SER A 268 9.99 -6.98 3.52
N PHE A 269 8.88 -7.69 3.63
CA PHE A 269 8.74 -8.78 4.59
C PHE A 269 9.46 -10.02 4.04
N THR A 270 10.27 -10.65 4.88
CA THR A 270 10.99 -11.88 4.54
C THR A 270 10.60 -13.07 5.42
N ASP A 271 9.73 -12.83 6.40
CA ASP A 271 9.05 -13.83 7.23
C ASP A 271 7.70 -13.26 7.72
N GLY A 272 6.76 -14.14 8.06
CA GLY A 272 5.36 -13.82 8.34
C GLY A 272 4.51 -13.74 7.07
N ILE A 273 4.57 -12.59 6.39
CA ILE A 273 3.85 -12.37 5.13
C ILE A 273 4.80 -12.22 3.93
N ASP A 274 4.31 -12.52 2.74
CA ASP A 274 5.01 -12.21 1.49
C ASP A 274 4.58 -10.83 0.99
N PHE A 275 5.40 -9.81 1.22
CA PHE A 275 5.15 -8.48 0.66
C PHE A 275 6.44 -7.71 0.40
N SER A 276 6.49 -7.02 -0.74
CA SER A 276 7.58 -6.10 -1.09
C SER A 276 7.01 -4.76 -1.49
N PHE A 277 7.61 -3.69 -0.96
CA PHE A 277 7.28 -2.34 -1.38
C PHE A 277 7.80 -2.01 -2.79
N VAL A 278 8.64 -2.86 -3.39
CA VAL A 278 9.06 -2.72 -4.79
C VAL A 278 7.83 -2.79 -5.71
N GLY A 279 7.52 -1.68 -6.37
CA GLY A 279 6.37 -1.59 -7.28
C GLY A 279 5.00 -1.51 -6.58
N SER A 280 4.99 -1.35 -5.26
CA SER A 280 3.77 -1.11 -4.47
C SER A 280 3.16 0.27 -4.77
N ALA A 281 1.91 0.46 -4.33
CA ALA A 281 1.22 1.74 -4.51
C ALA A 281 1.86 2.89 -3.71
N ILE A 282 2.58 2.57 -2.63
CA ILE A 282 3.20 3.55 -1.72
C ILE A 282 4.66 3.17 -1.49
N THR A 283 5.57 3.92 -2.10
CA THR A 283 7.03 3.71 -1.97
C THR A 283 7.74 4.76 -1.13
N VAL A 284 6.98 5.74 -0.64
CA VAL A 284 7.46 6.82 0.23
C VAL A 284 6.49 7.05 1.38
N LEU A 285 7.02 7.27 2.58
CA LEU A 285 6.22 7.48 3.77
C LEU A 285 6.60 8.81 4.45
N PRO A 286 5.74 9.85 4.42
CA PRO A 286 6.04 11.12 5.06
C PRO A 286 6.17 11.01 6.59
N PRO A 287 6.73 12.04 7.27
CA PRO A 287 6.90 12.06 8.73
C PRO A 287 5.58 11.83 9.48
N GLY A 288 5.56 10.88 10.41
CA GLY A 288 4.36 10.57 11.22
C GLY A 288 3.23 9.86 10.48
N GLU A 289 3.38 9.61 9.17
CA GLU A 289 2.36 8.92 8.37
C GLU A 289 2.45 7.39 8.51
N ARG A 290 1.31 6.75 8.24
CA ARG A 290 1.10 5.30 8.32
C ARG A 290 0.90 4.68 6.94
N VAL A 291 1.26 3.42 6.81
CA VAL A 291 1.03 2.62 5.61
C VAL A 291 0.55 1.23 6.00
N LEU A 292 -0.44 0.73 5.26
CA LEU A 292 -1.09 -0.55 5.48
C LEU A 292 -0.64 -1.55 4.42
N VAL A 293 -0.38 -2.77 4.86
CA VAL A 293 -0.26 -3.95 4.01
C VAL A 293 -1.38 -4.89 4.43
N VAL A 294 -2.24 -5.30 3.51
CA VAL A 294 -3.51 -5.97 3.82
C VAL A 294 -3.58 -7.36 3.18
N ARG A 295 -4.39 -8.28 3.71
CA ARG A 295 -4.53 -9.62 3.12
C ARG A 295 -5.31 -9.63 1.80
N ASP A 296 -6.42 -8.90 1.77
CA ASP A 296 -7.35 -8.75 0.66
C ASP A 296 -7.90 -7.33 0.70
N GLN A 297 -7.54 -6.50 -0.29
CA GLN A 297 -7.86 -5.09 -0.30
C GLN A 297 -9.38 -4.87 -0.40
N ALA A 298 -10.10 -5.70 -1.15
CA ALA A 298 -11.54 -5.55 -1.30
C ALA A 298 -12.28 -5.90 0.00
N ALA A 299 -11.86 -6.96 0.69
CA ALA A 299 -12.40 -7.31 2.01
C ALA A 299 -12.07 -6.22 3.04
N PHE A 300 -10.81 -5.78 3.08
CA PHE A 300 -10.35 -4.74 3.98
C PHE A 300 -11.13 -3.43 3.79
N GLU A 301 -11.25 -2.93 2.56
CA GLU A 301 -12.02 -1.71 2.25
C GLU A 301 -13.51 -1.84 2.56
N HIS A 302 -14.07 -3.06 2.51
CA HIS A 302 -15.45 -3.30 2.90
C HIS A 302 -15.66 -3.16 4.42
N ARG A 303 -14.70 -3.64 5.23
CA ARG A 303 -14.76 -3.58 6.70
C ARG A 303 -14.38 -2.20 7.24
N TYR A 304 -13.25 -1.66 6.79
CA TYR A 304 -12.66 -0.43 7.31
C TYR A 304 -13.08 0.83 6.54
N GLY A 305 -13.73 0.65 5.38
CA GLY A 305 -14.22 1.72 4.53
C GLY A 305 -13.17 2.29 3.57
N LEU A 306 -13.63 3.02 2.56
CA LEU A 306 -12.77 3.61 1.52
C LEU A 306 -11.90 4.79 2.01
N GLY A 307 -12.10 5.25 3.25
CA GLY A 307 -11.31 6.34 3.84
C GLY A 307 -9.85 5.98 4.06
N VAL A 308 -9.54 4.68 4.21
CA VAL A 308 -8.19 4.16 4.43
C VAL A 308 -7.53 3.61 3.16
N SER A 309 -8.24 3.57 2.02
CA SER A 309 -7.71 3.06 0.74
C SER A 309 -6.41 3.72 0.30
N SER A 310 -6.25 5.02 0.56
CA SER A 310 -5.03 5.76 0.19
C SER A 310 -3.81 5.42 1.04
N LEU A 311 -3.99 4.65 2.12
CA LEU A 311 -2.91 4.18 2.99
C LEU A 311 -2.46 2.76 2.63
N ILE A 312 -3.17 2.05 1.76
CA ILE A 312 -2.85 0.67 1.39
C ILE A 312 -1.72 0.65 0.36
N ALA A 313 -0.57 0.08 0.73
CA ALA A 313 0.54 -0.13 -0.18
C ALA A 313 0.29 -1.30 -1.16
N GLY A 314 -0.42 -2.33 -0.70
CA GLY A 314 -0.83 -3.47 -1.50
C GLY A 314 -1.25 -4.67 -0.65
N GLU A 315 -1.48 -5.78 -1.34
CA GLU A 315 -1.94 -7.04 -0.75
C GLU A 315 -0.78 -7.99 -0.44
N PHE A 316 -0.97 -8.88 0.53
CA PHE A 316 -0.08 -10.02 0.74
C PHE A 316 -0.01 -10.88 -0.53
N ALA A 317 1.18 -11.37 -0.88
CA ALA A 317 1.41 -12.21 -2.03
C ALA A 317 1.38 -13.71 -1.66
N ASN A 318 1.36 -14.56 -2.70
CA ASN A 318 1.48 -16.02 -2.61
C ASN A 318 0.53 -16.71 -1.62
N ASP A 319 -0.63 -16.10 -1.35
CA ASP A 319 -1.61 -16.61 -0.39
C ASP A 319 -1.07 -16.70 1.06
N SER A 320 0.01 -15.98 1.37
CA SER A 320 0.53 -15.82 2.74
C SER A 320 -0.47 -15.07 3.63
N GLY A 321 -0.40 -15.28 4.94
CA GLY A 321 -1.29 -14.69 5.95
C GLY A 321 -0.65 -14.79 7.32
N LEU A 322 -1.25 -14.14 8.31
CA LEU A 322 -0.74 -14.11 9.67
C LEU A 322 -1.20 -15.32 10.47
N SER A 323 -0.34 -15.82 11.37
CA SER A 323 -0.62 -16.94 12.24
C SER A 323 -1.42 -16.51 13.48
N GLY A 324 -2.59 -17.13 13.68
CA GLY A 324 -3.41 -16.99 14.88
C GLY A 324 -2.69 -17.34 16.19
N SER A 325 -1.71 -18.24 16.15
CA SER A 325 -0.99 -18.71 17.35
C SER A 325 0.38 -18.06 17.56
N GLY A 326 0.62 -16.90 16.93
CA GLY A 326 1.93 -16.27 16.89
C GLY A 326 2.85 -16.79 15.78
N GLU A 327 3.79 -15.95 15.38
CA GLU A 327 4.88 -16.25 14.45
C GLU A 327 5.98 -15.18 14.49
N GLN A 328 7.06 -15.42 13.74
CA GLN A 328 8.13 -14.47 13.54
C GLN A 328 7.78 -13.49 12.41
N ILE A 329 7.98 -12.19 12.65
CA ILE A 329 7.89 -11.15 11.63
C ILE A 329 9.29 -10.60 11.36
N ILE A 330 9.72 -10.66 10.09
CA ILE A 330 10.98 -10.04 9.66
C ILE A 330 10.67 -9.00 8.58
N LEU A 331 10.85 -7.73 8.92
CA LEU A 331 10.82 -6.59 8.01
C LEU A 331 12.27 -6.19 7.69
N MET A 332 12.67 -6.36 6.43
CA MET A 332 14.01 -6.05 5.96
C MET A 332 14.04 -4.74 5.18
N GLY A 333 15.12 -3.98 5.32
CA GLY A 333 15.43 -2.81 4.50
C GLY A 333 16.82 -2.92 3.88
N PHE A 334 17.30 -1.84 3.27
CA PHE A 334 18.60 -1.82 2.60
C PHE A 334 19.78 -2.18 3.53
N GLY A 335 19.70 -1.81 4.81
CA GLY A 335 20.76 -2.02 5.80
C GLY A 335 20.67 -3.34 6.59
N GLY A 336 19.70 -4.20 6.30
CA GLY A 336 19.35 -5.39 7.10
C GLY A 336 17.99 -5.26 7.78
N ASP A 337 17.79 -6.01 8.86
CA ASP A 337 16.53 -6.06 9.60
C ASP A 337 16.15 -4.66 10.14
N ILE A 338 14.96 -4.20 9.75
CA ILE A 338 14.27 -3.06 10.36
C ILE A 338 13.57 -3.55 11.62
N ARG A 339 12.82 -4.65 11.51
CA ARG A 339 12.18 -5.36 12.62
C ARG A 339 12.38 -6.86 12.46
N ASN A 340 12.64 -7.52 13.57
CA ASN A 340 12.76 -8.97 13.68
C ASN A 340 12.34 -9.34 15.10
N PHE A 341 11.15 -9.89 15.25
CA PHE A 341 10.56 -10.26 16.54
C PHE A 341 9.51 -11.34 16.34
N THR A 342 9.13 -12.01 17.42
CA THR A 342 8.09 -13.04 17.39
C THR A 342 6.93 -12.60 18.27
N TYR A 343 5.75 -12.37 17.68
CA TYR A 343 4.54 -12.14 18.47
C TYR A 343 3.91 -13.47 18.90
N ASN A 344 3.06 -13.42 19.92
CA ASN A 344 2.36 -14.59 20.43
C ASN A 344 0.92 -14.24 20.84
N ASP A 345 0.10 -15.27 20.99
CA ASP A 345 -1.30 -15.25 21.39
C ASP A 345 -1.51 -15.61 22.88
N LYS A 346 -0.41 -15.74 23.63
CA LYS A 346 -0.40 -16.13 25.05
C LYS A 346 0.40 -15.16 25.90
N TYR A 347 -0.01 -15.01 27.16
CA TYR A 347 0.69 -14.18 28.14
C TYR A 347 2.20 -14.51 28.18
N PRO A 348 3.10 -13.51 28.12
CA PRO A 348 2.88 -12.09 28.42
C PRO A 348 2.36 -11.23 27.26
N TRP A 349 2.11 -11.80 26.08
CA TRP A 349 1.46 -11.07 24.99
C TRP A 349 -0.04 -10.87 25.28
N PRO A 350 -0.67 -9.80 24.78
CA PRO A 350 -2.10 -9.57 24.96
C PRO A 350 -2.94 -10.72 24.39
N GLU A 351 -3.59 -11.49 25.26
CA GLU A 351 -4.38 -12.66 24.88
C GLU A 351 -5.71 -12.26 24.22
N THR A 352 -6.23 -11.07 24.49
CA THR A 352 -7.50 -10.59 23.91
C THR A 352 -7.43 -10.32 22.40
N ALA A 353 -6.22 -10.23 21.83
CA ALA A 353 -6.06 -10.17 20.36
C ALA A 353 -6.24 -11.56 19.71
N ASP A 354 -6.33 -12.63 20.50
CA ASP A 354 -6.59 -14.01 20.06
C ASP A 354 -8.07 -14.35 20.24
N GLY A 355 -8.86 -14.18 19.17
CA GLY A 355 -10.21 -14.76 19.06
C GLY A 355 -11.40 -13.85 19.39
N ASP A 356 -11.16 -12.64 19.90
CA ASP A 356 -12.22 -11.65 20.22
C ASP A 356 -12.21 -10.41 19.29
N GLY A 357 -11.30 -10.38 18.29
CA GLY A 357 -11.22 -9.33 17.27
C GLY A 357 -10.05 -8.33 17.35
N PRO A 358 -9.66 -7.79 18.52
CA PRO A 358 -8.65 -6.73 18.63
C PRO A 358 -7.32 -7.04 17.94
N SER A 359 -6.65 -6.00 17.45
CA SER A 359 -5.27 -6.08 16.97
C SER A 359 -4.26 -5.94 18.11
N LEU A 360 -3.00 -6.31 17.85
CA LEU A 360 -1.87 -5.90 18.68
C LEU A 360 -1.42 -4.50 18.28
N VAL A 361 -1.43 -3.58 19.23
CA VAL A 361 -0.99 -2.19 19.07
C VAL A 361 0.30 -1.96 19.85
N LEU A 362 1.31 -1.39 19.19
CA LEU A 362 2.58 -1.02 19.82
C LEU A 362 2.38 0.24 20.67
N ILE A 363 2.70 0.15 21.96
CA ILE A 363 2.56 1.24 22.92
C ILE A 363 3.64 2.30 22.67
N ALA A 364 3.25 3.57 22.59
CA ALA A 364 4.16 4.71 22.43
C ALA A 364 5.21 4.52 21.29
N PRO A 365 4.78 4.27 20.04
CA PRO A 365 5.67 3.86 18.96
C PRO A 365 6.77 4.90 18.64
N ILE A 366 6.52 6.19 18.90
CA ILE A 366 7.47 7.29 18.68
C ILE A 366 8.76 7.13 19.52
N SER A 367 8.69 6.48 20.70
CA SER A 367 9.90 6.20 21.49
C SER A 367 10.70 5.01 20.97
N ASN A 368 10.26 4.36 19.89
CA ASN A 368 10.88 3.19 19.28
C ASN A 368 11.15 2.05 20.30
N PRO A 369 10.12 1.59 21.04
CA PRO A 369 10.29 0.52 22.01
C PRO A 369 10.70 -0.79 21.32
N ASN A 370 11.22 -1.75 22.09
CA ASN A 370 11.61 -3.05 21.57
C ASN A 370 10.38 -3.89 21.21
N HIS A 371 10.20 -4.23 19.93
CA HIS A 371 9.09 -5.06 19.44
C HIS A 371 9.07 -6.48 20.02
N ASP A 372 10.22 -7.02 20.45
CA ASP A 372 10.31 -8.39 21.00
C ASP A 372 9.85 -8.48 22.47
N ASP A 373 9.65 -7.33 23.13
CA ASP A 373 9.18 -7.27 24.51
C ASP A 373 7.66 -7.10 24.55
N ALA A 374 6.93 -8.15 24.94
CA ALA A 374 5.46 -8.19 25.00
C ALA A 374 4.82 -7.04 25.82
N VAL A 375 5.53 -6.48 26.81
CA VAL A 375 5.08 -5.34 27.63
C VAL A 375 4.93 -4.02 26.86
N ASN A 376 5.48 -3.97 25.64
CA ASN A 376 5.35 -2.86 24.71
C ASN A 376 4.14 -3.02 23.78
N TRP A 377 3.35 -4.07 23.94
CA TRP A 377 2.14 -4.32 23.16
C TRP A 377 0.91 -4.33 24.06
N ARG A 378 -0.21 -3.95 23.48
CA ARG A 378 -1.55 -4.11 24.07
C ARG A 378 -2.54 -4.49 22.99
N ALA A 379 -3.74 -4.89 23.38
CA ALA A 379 -4.86 -4.96 22.46
C ALA A 379 -5.33 -3.56 22.06
N SER A 380 -5.88 -3.44 20.85
CA SER A 380 -6.61 -2.25 20.42
C SER A 380 -7.83 -1.99 21.29
N VAL A 381 -8.25 -0.73 21.36
CA VAL A 381 -9.46 -0.28 22.07
C VAL A 381 -10.73 -0.77 21.38
N ASP A 382 -10.73 -0.72 20.04
CA ASP A 382 -11.81 -1.24 19.22
C ASP A 382 -11.49 -2.68 18.81
N ALA A 383 -12.51 -3.55 18.82
CA ALA A 383 -12.37 -4.95 18.39
C ALA A 383 -12.01 -5.08 16.90
N ALA A 384 -12.22 -4.05 16.07
CA ALA A 384 -11.75 -4.08 14.68
C ALA A 384 -10.30 -3.57 14.53
N GLY A 385 -9.62 -3.14 15.59
CA GLY A 385 -8.35 -2.42 15.49
C GLY A 385 -8.53 -0.95 15.11
N SER A 386 -7.41 -0.28 14.84
CA SER A 386 -7.32 1.18 14.64
C SER A 386 -6.67 1.59 13.32
N ALA A 387 -6.74 0.71 12.31
CA ALA A 387 -6.09 0.86 11.01
C ALA A 387 -6.09 2.29 10.45
N GLY A 388 -4.90 2.78 10.13
CA GLY A 388 -4.65 4.13 9.60
C GLY A 388 -4.63 5.23 10.67
N SER A 389 -4.75 4.90 11.97
CA SER A 389 -4.85 5.88 13.05
C SER A 389 -4.19 5.39 14.36
N SER A 390 -4.42 6.10 15.46
CA SER A 390 -4.02 5.66 16.79
C SER A 390 -5.23 5.77 17.71
N ASP A 391 -5.45 4.72 18.48
CA ASP A 391 -6.46 4.62 19.54
C ASP A 391 -5.92 5.00 20.93
N ALA A 392 -4.66 5.47 21.02
CA ALA A 392 -4.08 5.97 22.26
C ALA A 392 -4.71 7.31 22.66
N ALA A 393 -5.10 7.44 23.92
CA ALA A 393 -5.69 8.64 24.50
C ALA A 393 -4.84 9.09 25.70
N PRO A 394 -3.72 9.81 25.49
CA PRO A 394 -2.81 10.20 26.56
C PRO A 394 -3.50 11.09 27.60
N PHE A 395 -3.06 11.01 28.86
CA PHE A 395 -3.66 11.78 29.98
C PHE A 395 -3.69 13.30 29.71
N GLY A 396 -2.69 13.81 29.00
CA GLY A 396 -2.56 15.23 28.66
C GLY A 396 -1.93 16.07 29.77
N THR A 397 -2.32 17.34 29.87
CA THR A 397 -1.66 18.36 30.74
C THR A 397 -2.37 18.61 32.07
N GLY A 398 -3.38 17.79 32.40
CA GLY A 398 -4.13 17.92 33.65
C GLY A 398 -3.28 17.70 34.91
N ASP A 399 -3.80 18.11 36.06
CA ASP A 399 -3.20 17.75 37.34
C ASP A 399 -3.55 16.29 37.66
N ARG A 400 -2.52 15.44 37.76
CA ARG A 400 -2.62 14.00 38.01
C ARG A 400 -3.05 13.64 39.43
N THR A 401 -2.97 14.60 40.35
CA THR A 401 -3.10 14.35 41.79
C THR A 401 -4.45 14.74 42.38
N ILE A 402 -5.30 15.39 41.58
CA ILE A 402 -6.65 15.78 41.99
C ILE A 402 -7.53 14.54 42.17
N ASP A 403 -8.49 14.65 43.07
CA ASP A 403 -9.53 13.67 43.37
C ASP A 403 -10.81 14.52 43.52
N ASN A 404 -11.51 14.77 42.40
CA ASN A 404 -12.59 15.74 42.35
C ASN A 404 -13.91 15.19 42.90
N ASP A 405 -14.12 13.89 42.80
CA ASP A 405 -15.32 13.23 43.32
C ASP A 405 -15.15 12.75 44.78
N GLY A 406 -13.92 12.67 45.28
CA GLY A 406 -13.59 12.37 46.67
C GLY A 406 -13.70 10.89 47.02
N ASP A 407 -13.54 10.00 46.04
CA ASP A 407 -13.59 8.54 46.26
C ASP A 407 -12.25 7.94 46.73
N GLY A 408 -11.18 8.74 46.71
CA GLY A 408 -9.84 8.37 47.15
C GLY A 408 -8.91 7.90 46.02
N LEU A 409 -9.37 7.91 44.77
CA LEU A 409 -8.56 7.72 43.58
C LEU A 409 -8.25 9.08 42.96
N ASN A 410 -6.99 9.29 42.60
CA ASN A 410 -6.63 10.50 41.88
C ASN A 410 -6.92 10.35 40.39
N ALA A 411 -7.03 11.47 39.69
CA ALA A 411 -7.32 11.52 38.27
C ALA A 411 -6.40 10.64 37.40
N PHE A 412 -5.13 10.45 37.79
CA PHE A 412 -4.22 9.59 37.04
C PHE A 412 -4.47 8.09 37.26
N ALA A 413 -4.88 7.70 38.48
CA ALA A 413 -5.32 6.35 38.76
C ALA A 413 -6.65 6.06 38.03
N GLU A 414 -7.61 6.98 38.11
CA GLU A 414 -8.88 6.89 37.37
C GLU A 414 -8.65 6.70 35.87
N TYR A 415 -7.78 7.53 35.30
CA TYR A 415 -7.36 7.43 33.91
C TYR A 415 -6.77 6.06 33.55
N ALA A 416 -5.89 5.50 34.39
CA ALA A 416 -5.26 4.20 34.13
C ALA A 416 -6.25 3.02 34.25
N TYR A 417 -7.31 3.18 35.04
CA TYR A 417 -8.36 2.18 35.23
C TYR A 417 -9.55 2.35 34.27
N GLY A 418 -9.62 3.47 33.53
CA GLY A 418 -10.70 3.75 32.58
C GLY A 418 -11.97 4.26 33.27
N THR A 419 -11.83 4.80 34.47
CA THR A 419 -12.91 5.38 35.27
C THR A 419 -12.87 6.92 35.18
N SER A 420 -13.72 7.63 35.93
CA SER A 420 -13.89 9.07 35.79
C SER A 420 -13.80 9.76 37.13
N ASP A 421 -12.81 10.65 37.27
CA ASP A 421 -12.62 11.56 38.42
C ASP A 421 -13.78 12.55 38.66
N LEU A 422 -14.84 12.51 37.84
CA LEU A 422 -16.05 13.31 38.03
C LEU A 422 -17.23 12.48 38.55
N VAL A 423 -17.05 11.16 38.69
CA VAL A 423 -18.10 10.21 38.99
C VAL A 423 -17.60 9.31 40.11
N PHE A 424 -18.04 9.63 41.34
CA PHE A 424 -17.69 8.88 42.55
C PHE A 424 -17.70 7.36 42.30
N GLY A 425 -16.50 6.82 42.18
CA GLY A 425 -16.20 5.44 41.86
C GLY A 425 -16.15 4.59 43.12
N GLY A 426 -16.40 3.30 42.94
CA GLY A 426 -16.33 2.33 44.03
C GLY A 426 -14.97 1.67 44.13
N GLN A 427 -14.98 0.45 44.65
CA GLN A 427 -13.82 -0.41 44.75
C GLN A 427 -13.34 -0.88 43.35
N ILE A 428 -12.15 -0.45 42.92
CA ILE A 428 -11.50 -0.87 41.65
C ILE A 428 -11.03 -2.33 41.70
N ILE A 429 -10.43 -2.72 42.82
CA ILE A 429 -9.86 -4.06 43.01
C ILE A 429 -10.95 -4.99 43.54
N THR A 430 -11.39 -5.93 42.72
CA THR A 430 -12.26 -7.02 43.18
C THR A 430 -11.40 -8.21 43.59
N SER A 431 -11.71 -8.87 44.70
CA SER A 431 -11.03 -10.09 45.11
C SER A 431 -12.01 -11.17 45.53
N SER A 432 -11.66 -12.43 45.25
CA SER A 432 -12.50 -13.57 45.58
C SER A 432 -11.67 -14.84 45.82
N VAL A 433 -12.33 -15.94 46.17
CA VAL A 433 -11.73 -17.27 46.24
C VAL A 433 -12.52 -18.18 45.33
N ASP A 434 -11.84 -18.80 44.37
CA ASP A 434 -12.48 -19.69 43.38
C ASP A 434 -12.98 -21.00 44.04
N SER A 435 -13.69 -21.84 43.28
CA SER A 435 -14.20 -23.12 43.77
C SER A 435 -13.11 -24.12 44.19
N ASN A 436 -11.87 -23.89 43.77
CA ASN A 436 -10.70 -24.71 44.10
C ASN A 436 -9.92 -24.14 45.29
N GLY A 437 -10.38 -23.04 45.89
CA GLY A 437 -9.75 -22.40 47.03
C GLY A 437 -8.61 -21.45 46.69
N ARG A 438 -8.42 -21.08 45.41
CA ARG A 438 -7.38 -20.13 44.98
C ARG A 438 -7.89 -18.70 45.11
N PHE A 439 -7.05 -17.81 45.61
CA PHE A 439 -7.38 -16.39 45.73
C PHE A 439 -7.23 -15.72 44.36
N THR A 440 -8.23 -14.95 43.94
CA THR A 440 -8.21 -14.17 42.70
C THR A 440 -8.32 -12.69 42.99
N VAL A 441 -7.68 -11.88 42.15
CA VAL A 441 -7.77 -10.43 42.15
C VAL A 441 -7.97 -9.93 40.72
N SER A 442 -8.99 -9.10 40.52
CA SER A 442 -9.34 -8.52 39.22
C SER A 442 -9.46 -7.01 39.30
N PHE A 443 -9.05 -6.32 38.24
CA PHE A 443 -9.16 -4.87 38.12
C PHE A 443 -9.25 -4.43 36.65
N PRO A 444 -9.93 -3.31 36.35
CA PRO A 444 -9.98 -2.77 35.00
C PRO A 444 -8.67 -2.07 34.62
N LYS A 445 -8.32 -2.08 33.34
CA LYS A 445 -7.25 -1.30 32.72
C LYS A 445 -7.83 -0.51 31.56
N ASN A 446 -7.46 0.76 31.44
CA ASN A 446 -7.75 1.55 30.25
C ASN A 446 -6.82 1.12 29.11
N LEU A 447 -7.39 0.61 28.02
CA LEU A 447 -6.61 0.16 26.87
C LEU A 447 -6.01 1.33 26.10
N ALA A 448 -6.62 2.52 26.13
CA ALA A 448 -6.09 3.70 25.43
C ALA A 448 -4.94 4.38 26.19
N ALA A 449 -4.64 3.95 27.43
CA ALA A 449 -3.74 4.66 28.34
C ALA A 449 -2.25 4.30 28.16
N ASP A 450 -1.70 4.53 26.97
CA ASP A 450 -0.32 4.22 26.60
C ASP A 450 0.76 4.85 27.50
N ASP A 451 0.46 6.00 28.12
CA ASP A 451 1.38 6.71 29.02
C ASP A 451 1.22 6.31 30.50
N ALA A 452 0.39 5.30 30.80
CA ALA A 452 0.24 4.71 32.12
C ALA A 452 0.70 3.24 32.16
N LEU A 453 1.19 2.82 33.32
CA LEU A 453 1.53 1.43 33.61
C LEU A 453 0.97 1.05 34.98
N VAL A 454 0.06 0.08 34.99
CA VAL A 454 -0.46 -0.51 36.22
C VAL A 454 0.41 -1.71 36.61
N VAL A 455 1.00 -1.66 37.81
CA VAL A 455 1.80 -2.74 38.39
C VAL A 455 1.11 -3.29 39.63
N VAL A 456 0.99 -4.61 39.70
CA VAL A 456 0.48 -5.30 40.89
C VAL A 456 1.65 -5.59 41.82
N GLU A 457 1.51 -5.18 43.08
CA GLU A 457 2.49 -5.43 44.13
C GLU A 457 1.84 -6.21 45.28
N VAL A 458 2.61 -7.12 45.88
CA VAL A 458 2.21 -7.92 47.03
C VAL A 458 3.03 -7.57 48.27
N SER A 459 2.46 -7.78 49.45
CA SER A 459 3.12 -7.55 50.73
C SER A 459 2.61 -8.52 51.80
N THR A 460 3.43 -8.83 52.80
CA THR A 460 3.02 -9.62 53.98
C THR A 460 2.87 -8.76 55.24
N ASP A 461 3.35 -7.52 55.22
CA ASP A 461 3.42 -6.63 56.38
C ASP A 461 2.82 -5.22 56.11
N MET A 462 2.34 -4.97 54.89
CA MET A 462 1.90 -3.66 54.36
C MET A 462 2.98 -2.57 54.31
N VAL A 463 4.23 -2.90 54.63
CA VAL A 463 5.37 -1.96 54.64
C VAL A 463 6.29 -2.24 53.47
N THR A 464 6.66 -3.50 53.29
CA THR A 464 7.53 -3.97 52.21
C THR A 464 6.68 -4.49 51.08
N TRP A 465 6.81 -3.88 49.91
CA TRP A 465 6.04 -4.23 48.71
C TRP A 465 6.98 -4.74 47.62
N THR A 466 6.63 -5.84 46.99
CA THR A 466 7.39 -6.47 45.91
C THR A 466 6.50 -6.75 44.70
N PRO A 467 7.07 -6.90 43.49
CA PRO A 467 6.33 -7.50 42.37
C PRO A 467 5.71 -8.84 42.77
N THR A 468 4.66 -9.26 42.05
CA THR A 468 3.90 -10.48 42.35
C THR A 468 4.77 -11.73 42.49
N GLY A 469 5.78 -11.89 41.61
CA GLY A 469 6.65 -13.06 41.58
C GLY A 469 5.83 -14.34 41.44
N GLU A 470 6.10 -15.34 42.28
CA GLU A 470 5.35 -16.61 42.32
C GLU A 470 4.06 -16.53 43.16
N THR A 471 3.75 -15.37 43.76
CA THR A 471 2.58 -15.21 44.64
C THR A 471 1.28 -15.16 43.85
N LEU A 472 1.30 -14.46 42.72
CA LEU A 472 0.16 -14.31 41.82
C LEU A 472 0.63 -14.54 40.38
N GLU A 473 -0.07 -15.41 39.66
CA GLU A 473 0.10 -15.68 38.24
C GLU A 473 -1.05 -15.06 37.42
N HIS A 474 -0.78 -14.77 36.15
CA HIS A 474 -1.82 -14.38 35.20
C HIS A 474 -2.87 -15.48 35.07
N GLU A 475 -4.13 -15.12 35.21
CA GLU A 475 -5.25 -16.02 34.98
C GLU A 475 -5.95 -15.71 33.66
N ASP A 476 -6.30 -14.44 33.44
CA ASP A 476 -7.08 -14.02 32.28
C ASP A 476 -7.00 -12.49 32.08
N GLU A 477 -7.16 -12.02 30.85
CA GLU A 477 -7.47 -10.62 30.53
C GLU A 477 -8.64 -10.62 29.56
N THR A 478 -9.75 -9.96 29.91
CA THR A 478 -10.95 -9.91 29.08
C THR A 478 -11.15 -8.51 28.50
N HIS A 479 -11.38 -8.38 27.20
CA HIS A 479 -11.73 -7.10 26.58
C HIS A 479 -13.21 -6.76 26.83
N ASN A 480 -13.51 -5.62 27.46
CA ASN A 480 -14.88 -5.31 27.89
C ASN A 480 -15.73 -4.62 26.79
N GLY A 481 -15.12 -4.17 25.70
CA GLY A 481 -15.81 -3.50 24.58
C GLY A 481 -16.22 -2.04 24.87
N ASP A 482 -15.79 -1.48 26.00
CA ASP A 482 -16.01 -0.09 26.41
C ASP A 482 -14.70 0.72 26.49
N GLY A 483 -13.63 0.18 25.90
CA GLY A 483 -12.26 0.72 25.95
C GLY A 483 -11.45 0.31 27.18
N THR A 484 -12.01 -0.55 28.03
CA THR A 484 -11.27 -1.18 29.14
C THR A 484 -11.08 -2.68 28.93
N SER A 485 -10.07 -3.23 29.60
CA SER A 485 -9.94 -4.68 29.81
C SER A 485 -10.04 -5.01 31.31
N THR A 486 -10.55 -6.20 31.64
CA THR A 486 -10.53 -6.73 33.00
C THR A 486 -9.35 -7.68 33.16
N PHE A 487 -8.35 -7.29 33.94
CA PHE A 487 -7.15 -8.10 34.19
C PHE A 487 -7.30 -8.91 35.48
N THR A 488 -7.08 -10.22 35.40
CA THR A 488 -7.25 -11.14 36.54
C THR A 488 -5.98 -11.91 36.83
N LEU A 489 -5.57 -11.88 38.10
CA LEU A 489 -4.48 -12.68 38.64
C LEU A 489 -5.01 -13.65 39.69
N ARG A 490 -4.32 -14.77 39.89
CA ARG A 490 -4.65 -15.74 40.92
C ARG A 490 -3.44 -16.31 41.65
N THR A 491 -3.65 -16.89 42.81
CA THR A 491 -2.63 -17.74 43.45
C THR A 491 -2.50 -19.06 42.67
N PRO A 492 -1.27 -19.59 42.47
CA PRO A 492 -1.06 -20.84 41.75
C PRO A 492 -1.70 -22.04 42.48
N GLU A 493 -1.71 -21.98 43.82
CA GLU A 493 -2.23 -23.03 44.71
C GLU A 493 -3.36 -22.51 45.59
N ALA A 494 -4.16 -23.44 46.13
CA ALA A 494 -5.23 -23.13 47.06
C ALA A 494 -4.68 -22.47 48.35
N ALA A 495 -5.40 -21.50 48.88
CA ALA A 495 -5.04 -20.84 50.12
C ALA A 495 -4.95 -21.87 51.26
N THR A 496 -3.78 -21.91 51.92
CA THR A 496 -3.61 -22.65 53.18
C THR A 496 -3.85 -21.71 54.35
N ASP A 497 -4.37 -22.20 55.48
CA ASP A 497 -4.81 -21.44 56.67
C ASP A 497 -3.74 -20.52 57.32
N VAL A 498 -2.52 -20.39 56.77
CA VAL A 498 -1.34 -19.85 57.48
C VAL A 498 -0.69 -18.61 56.85
N SER A 499 -1.02 -18.20 55.63
CA SER A 499 -0.33 -17.08 54.95
C SER A 499 -1.28 -15.93 54.62
N LYS A 500 -1.17 -14.80 55.33
CA LYS A 500 -1.83 -13.55 54.96
C LYS A 500 -0.90 -12.72 54.08
N PHE A 501 -1.43 -12.20 52.99
CA PHE A 501 -0.77 -11.22 52.16
C PHE A 501 -1.76 -10.13 51.76
N PHE A 502 -1.23 -9.02 51.27
CA PHE A 502 -1.93 -7.83 50.81
C PHE A 502 -1.57 -7.60 49.35
N VAL A 503 -2.52 -7.09 48.58
CA VAL A 503 -2.33 -6.70 47.19
C VAL A 503 -2.60 -5.22 47.06
N ARG A 504 -1.80 -4.53 46.24
CA ARG A 504 -2.11 -3.16 45.80
C ARG A 504 -1.82 -3.02 44.31
N LEU A 505 -2.49 -2.06 43.70
CA LEU A 505 -2.17 -1.57 42.38
C LEU A 505 -1.35 -0.29 42.50
N ARG A 506 -0.31 -0.18 41.69
CA ARG A 506 0.52 1.02 41.60
C ARG A 506 0.57 1.48 40.16
N VAL A 507 0.15 2.72 39.94
CA VAL A 507 0.14 3.35 38.62
C VAL A 507 1.40 4.20 38.45
N TYR A 508 2.13 3.96 37.38
CA TYR A 508 3.29 4.74 36.95
C TYR A 508 3.00 5.46 35.64
N GLN A 509 3.64 6.61 35.45
CA GLN A 509 3.74 7.22 34.13
C GLN A 509 4.89 6.56 33.38
N ARG A 510 4.67 6.19 32.11
CA ARG A 510 5.71 5.66 31.22
C ARG A 510 6.69 6.74 30.77
#